data_AF-A0A1J6KR43-F1
#
_entry.id   AF-A0A1J6KR43-F1
#
_cell.length_a   1.000
_cell.length_b   1.000
_cell.length_c   1.000
_cell.angle_alpha   90.00
_cell.angle_beta   90.00
_cell.angle_gamma   90.00
#
_symmetry.space_group_name_H-M   'P 1'
#
loop_
_entity.id
_entity.type
_entity.pdbx_description
1 polymer ?
#
loop_
_entity_poly.entity_id
_entity_poly.type
_entity_poly.pdbx_seq_one_letter_code
_entity_poly.pdbx_strand_id
1 'polypeptide(L)' 'SQFQDLWMGLKVALEQGLSPIVIDTDSEMVLKMLKHGKLTHNTVISECRYLMEQVGNPVIGHSYEQNQVADLLAKEGAR' A
#
# COMPACT_ATOMS: atom_id res chain seq x y z
N SER A 1 -0.21 -2.88 -11.93
CA SER A 1 -1.44 -3.12 -11.13
C SER A 1 -1.14 -2.74 -9.70
N GLN A 2 -2.13 -2.33 -8.89
CA GLN A 2 -1.86 -1.76 -7.55
C GLN A 2 -0.95 -2.64 -6.65
N PHE A 3 -1.04 -3.96 -6.77
CA PHE A 3 -0.14 -4.89 -6.06
C PHE A 3 1.29 -4.95 -6.62
N GLN A 4 1.47 -4.80 -7.93
CA GLN A 4 2.80 -4.70 -8.54
C GLN A 4 3.49 -3.39 -8.13
N ASP A 5 2.71 -2.31 -8.03
CA ASP A 5 3.23 -1.00 -7.64
C ASP A 5 3.70 -1.04 -6.17
N LEU A 6 2.92 -1.69 -5.30
CA LEU A 6 3.32 -1.99 -3.92
C LEU A 6 4.59 -2.86 -3.86
N TRP A 7 4.63 -3.95 -4.62
CA TRP A 7 5.79 -4.85 -4.66
C TRP A 7 7.07 -4.12 -5.07
N MET A 8 6.98 -3.28 -6.10
CA MET A 8 8.11 -2.48 -6.58
C MET A 8 8.57 -1.50 -5.50
N GLY A 9 7.65 -0.77 -4.85
CA GLY A 9 7.98 0.16 -3.78
C GLY A 9 8.68 -0.50 -2.59
N LEU A 10 8.19 -1.67 -2.18
CA LEU A 10 8.80 -2.48 -1.12
C LEU A 10 10.22 -2.95 -1.50
N LYS A 11 10.41 -3.38 -2.75
CA LYS A 11 11.71 -3.82 -3.25
C LYS A 11 12.72 -2.68 -3.26
N VAL A 12 12.32 -1.49 -3.72
CA VAL A 12 13.18 -0.30 -3.70
C VAL A 12 13.53 0.10 -2.26
N ALA A 13 12.57 0.07 -1.34
CA ALA A 13 12.83 0.36 0.07
C ALA A 13 13.84 -0.62 0.67
N LEU A 14 13.71 -1.91 0.37
CA LEU A 14 14.64 -2.93 0.82
C LEU A 14 16.05 -2.74 0.22
N GLU A 15 16.15 -2.51 -1.09
CA GLU A 15 17.42 -2.28 -1.79
C GLU A 15 18.16 -1.03 -1.27
N GLN A 16 17.41 0.00 -0.86
CA GLN A 16 17.98 1.22 -0.29
C GLN A 16 18.19 1.15 1.23
N GLY A 17 17.84 0.03 1.88
CA GLY A 17 17.94 -0.12 3.34
C GLY A 17 17.04 0.83 4.12
N LEU A 18 15.93 1.26 3.52
CA LEU A 18 14.96 2.16 4.14
C LEU A 18 14.11 1.36 5.13
N SER A 19 14.36 1.59 6.43
CA SER A 19 13.55 1.05 7.51
C SER A 19 13.62 1.99 8.73
N PRO A 20 12.48 2.30 9.39
CA PRO A 20 11.11 1.87 9.08
C PRO A 20 10.47 2.72 7.95
N ILE A 21 9.57 2.10 7.16
CA ILE A 21 8.77 2.79 6.14
C ILE A 21 7.28 2.85 6.53
N VAL A 22 6.56 3.79 5.93
CA VAL A 22 5.09 3.87 6.00
C VAL A 22 4.54 3.57 4.61
N ILE A 23 3.60 2.64 4.53
CA ILE A 23 2.87 2.35 3.30
C ILE A 23 1.60 3.18 3.32
N ASP A 24 1.53 4.17 2.45
CA ASP A 24 0.34 4.99 2.26
C ASP A 24 -0.39 4.58 0.99
N THR A 25 -1.64 4.15 1.11
CA THR A 25 -2.45 3.68 -0.02
C THR A 25 -3.93 3.99 0.17
N ASP A 26 -4.56 4.46 -0.90
CA ASP A 26 -6.00 4.68 -1.02
C ASP A 26 -6.75 3.40 -1.46
N SER A 27 -6.03 2.35 -1.84
CA SER A 27 -6.63 1.10 -2.29
C SER A 27 -7.17 0.29 -1.11
N GLU A 28 -8.49 0.29 -0.95
CA GLU A 28 -9.17 -0.60 -0.02
C GLU A 28 -8.81 -2.07 -0.24
N MET A 29 -8.55 -2.48 -1.48
CA MET A 29 -8.20 -3.86 -1.80
C MET A 29 -6.84 -4.22 -1.23
N VAL A 30 -5.83 -3.37 -1.44
CA VAL A 30 -4.50 -3.54 -0.86
C VAL A 30 -4.60 -3.54 0.67
N LEU A 31 -5.34 -2.58 1.24
CA LEU A 31 -5.53 -2.48 2.68
C LEU A 31 -6.18 -3.73 3.28
N LYS A 32 -7.28 -4.21 2.69
CA LYS A 32 -8.00 -5.41 3.13
C LYS A 32 -7.12 -6.65 3.05
N MET A 33 -6.31 -6.78 2.01
CA MET A 33 -5.44 -7.94 1.81
C MET A 33 -4.20 -7.95 2.71
N LEU A 34 -3.62 -6.78 2.97
CA LEU A 34 -2.54 -6.64 3.92
C LEU A 34 -3.02 -6.91 5.35
N LYS A 35 -4.20 -6.38 5.75
CA LYS A 35 -4.75 -6.55 7.11
C LYS A 35 -5.39 -7.92 7.38
N HIS A 36 -6.16 -8.48 6.45
CA HIS A 36 -7.00 -9.65 6.71
C HIS A 36 -6.48 -10.97 6.14
N GLY A 37 -5.39 -10.95 5.36
CA GLY A 37 -4.39 -12.02 5.21
C GLY A 37 -4.77 -13.42 4.73
N LYS A 38 -6.01 -13.87 4.84
CA LYS A 38 -6.38 -15.29 4.75
C LYS A 38 -7.14 -15.69 3.49
N LEU A 39 -7.55 -14.74 2.64
CA LEU A 39 -8.58 -15.01 1.62
C LEU A 39 -8.09 -15.05 0.17
N THR A 40 -6.81 -14.80 -0.12
CA THR A 40 -6.33 -14.78 -1.52
C THR A 40 -5.06 -15.58 -1.70
N HIS A 41 -5.16 -16.71 -2.42
CA HIS A 41 -4.04 -17.45 -3.02
C HIS A 41 -3.41 -16.63 -4.16
N ASN A 42 -2.81 -15.48 -3.83
CA ASN A 42 -2.11 -14.65 -4.81
C ASN A 42 -0.64 -14.54 -4.41
N THR A 43 0.24 -15.08 -5.27
CA THR A 43 1.69 -15.10 -5.07
C THR A 43 2.26 -13.71 -4.82
N VAL A 44 1.76 -12.69 -5.52
CA VAL A 44 2.23 -11.29 -5.35
C VAL A 44 1.92 -10.77 -3.95
N ILE A 45 0.76 -11.13 -3.39
CA ILE A 45 0.36 -10.70 -2.05
C ILE A 45 1.24 -11.36 -0.99
N SER A 46 1.54 -12.65 -1.15
CA SER A 46 2.47 -13.35 -0.26
C SER A 46 3.86 -12.75 -0.30
N GLU A 47 4.33 -12.39 -1.49
CA GLU A 47 5.65 -11.77 -1.68
C GLU A 47 5.73 -10.36 -1.09
N CYS A 48 4.70 -9.53 -1.29
CA CYS A 48 4.62 -8.23 -0.62
C CYS A 48 4.66 -8.36 0.91
N ARG A 49 3.99 -9.36 1.47
CA ARG A 49 3.97 -9.60 2.92
C ARG A 49 5.36 -10.01 3.43
N TYR A 50 6.06 -10.87 2.69
CA TYR A 50 7.45 -11.23 2.97
C TYR A 50 8.38 -10.00 2.92
N LEU A 51 8.27 -9.17 1.88
CA LEU A 51 9.07 -7.95 1.79
C LEU A 51 8.78 -6.96 2.93
N MET A 52 7.52 -6.85 3.36
CA MET A 52 7.13 -6.04 4.51
C MET A 52 7.81 -6.49 5.81
N GLU A 53 7.94 -7.79 6.03
CA GLU A 53 8.68 -8.33 7.19
C GLU A 53 10.15 -7.91 7.12
N GLN A 54 10.76 -7.96 5.93
CA GLN A 54 12.17 -7.62 5.73
C GLN A 54 12.47 -6.13 5.94
N VAL A 55 11.52 -5.24 5.66
CA VAL A 55 11.66 -3.79 5.90
C VAL A 55 11.21 -3.35 7.31
N GLY A 56 10.93 -4.31 8.19
CA GLY A 56 10.66 -4.05 9.62
C GLY A 56 9.19 -3.87 9.97
N ASN A 57 8.26 -4.54 9.27
CA ASN A 57 6.82 -4.49 9.49
C ASN A 57 6.26 -3.05 9.45
N PRO A 58 6.20 -2.47 8.25
CA PRO A 58 5.84 -1.07 8.08
C PRO A 58 4.39 -0.80 8.49
N VAL A 59 4.16 0.40 9.04
CA VAL A 59 2.81 0.85 9.39
C VAL A 59 2.04 1.12 8.10
N ILE A 60 0.84 0.56 8.00
CA ILE A 60 -0.06 0.79 6.87
C ILE A 60 -0.93 1.99 7.22
N GLY A 61 -0.61 3.14 6.62
CA GLY A 61 -1.44 4.34 6.66
C GLY A 61 -2.69 4.14 5.82
N HIS A 62 -3.84 4.59 6.32
CA HIS A 62 -5.09 4.63 5.58
C HIS A 62 -5.43 6.09 5.30
N SER A 63 -5.03 6.61 4.15
CA SER A 63 -5.27 8.00 3.74
C SER A 63 -6.63 8.22 3.08
N TYR A 64 -7.60 7.32 3.31
CA TYR A 64 -8.99 7.49 2.86
C TYR A 64 -9.61 8.83 3.28
N GLU A 65 -9.21 9.37 4.44
CA GLU A 65 -9.73 10.66 4.93
C GLU A 65 -8.96 11.88 4.40
N GLN A 66 -7.67 11.75 4.06
CA GLN A 66 -6.88 12.87 3.52
C GLN A 66 -7.17 13.15 2.04
N ASN A 67 -7.70 12.16 1.31
CA ASN A 67 -8.02 12.30 -0.11
C ASN A 67 -9.45 12.79 -0.36
N GLN A 68 -10.33 12.92 0.66
CA GLN A 68 -11.67 13.48 0.46
C GLN A 68 -11.62 14.92 -0.04
N VAL A 69 -10.67 15.72 0.45
CA VAL A 69 -10.51 17.11 0.01
C VAL A 69 -10.04 17.16 -1.45
N ALA A 70 -9.12 16.28 -1.84
CA ALA A 70 -8.66 16.20 -3.23
C ALA A 70 -9.72 15.63 -4.18
N ASP A 71 -10.51 14.64 -3.76
CA ASP A 71 -11.61 14.08 -4.55
C ASP A 71 -12.77 15.11 -4.69
N LEU A 72 -13.05 15.87 -3.64
CA LEU A 72 -14.00 16.99 -3.70
C LEU A 72 -13.50 18.12 -4.62
N LEU A 73 -12.20 18.47 -4.56
CA LEU A 73 -11.59 19.46 -5.44
C LEU A 73 -11.56 18.99 -6.91
N ALA A 74 -11.27 17.73 -7.17
CA ALA A 74 -11.28 17.15 -8.51
C ALA A 74 -12.70 17.15 -9.12
N LYS A 75 -13.72 16.95 -8.29
CA LYS A 75 -15.14 17.03 -8.71
C LYS A 75 -15.61 18.45 -8.98
N GLU A 76 -15.12 19.45 -8.24
CA GLU A 76 -15.47 20.86 -8.47
C GLU A 76 -14.72 21.48 -9.66
N GLY A 77 -13.49 21.04 -9.96
CA GLY A 77 -12.72 21.54 -11.11
C GLY A 77 -13.16 20.96 -12.47
N ALA A 78 -14.01 19.94 -12.48
CA ALA A 78 -14.54 19.30 -13.68
C ALA A 78 -15.89 19.90 -14.15
N ARG A 79 -16.27 21.07 -13.62
CA ARG A 79 -17.53 21.76 -13.92
C ARG A 79 -17.37 22.93 -14.88
#